data_AF-A0A9E4KDA3-F1
#
_entry.id   AF-A0A9E4KDA3-F1
#
_cell.length_a   1.000
_cell.length_b   1.000
_cell.length_c   1.000
_cell.angle_alpha   90.00
_cell.angle_beta   90.00
_cell.angle_gamma   90.00
#
_symmetry.space_group_name_H-M   'P 1'
#
loop_
_entity.id
_entity.type
_entity.pdbx_description
1 polymer ?
#
loop_
_entity_poly.entity_id
_entity_poly.type
_entity_poly.pdbx_seq_one_letter_code
_entity_poly.pdbx_strand_id
1 'polypeptide(L)'
;MDSPQNWFEKLAVQDWSKAVFEGAHRFSKVRPDILAALAAENAEVRSAAVATFNEANDAEAHNEVVALLGDPDPHVCEEVIEYIGEFPAKSDVNALLQLLQQRQYLFPASSALQKLYGGSGPLISGEESESEIAAYIEEWEQLAGY
;
A
#
# COMPACT_ATOMS: atom_id res chain seq x y z
N MET A 1 9.86 -29.66 -11.43
CA MET A 1 9.65 -28.24 -11.78
C MET A 1 8.57 -27.74 -10.85
N ASP A 2 8.87 -26.75 -10.03
CA ASP A 2 7.82 -26.09 -9.25
C ASP A 2 6.86 -25.41 -10.22
N SER A 3 5.55 -25.57 -10.00
CA SER A 3 4.55 -24.95 -10.86
C SER A 3 4.73 -23.44 -10.87
N PRO A 4 4.49 -22.74 -11.99
CA PRO A 4 4.67 -21.30 -12.11
C PRO A 4 3.91 -20.50 -11.03
N GLN A 5 2.82 -21.02 -10.49
CA GLN A 5 2.09 -20.39 -9.39
C GLN A 5 2.81 -20.41 -8.03
N ASN A 6 3.84 -21.24 -7.81
CA ASN A 6 4.39 -21.49 -6.47
C ASN A 6 5.83 -20.98 -6.30
N TRP A 7 6.51 -20.51 -7.36
CA TRP A 7 7.88 -20.00 -7.22
C TRP A 7 7.92 -18.69 -6.43
N PHE A 8 6.96 -17.79 -6.69
CA PHE A 8 6.94 -16.47 -6.07
C PHE A 8 6.64 -16.59 -4.58
N GLU A 9 5.62 -17.36 -4.21
CA GLU A 9 5.26 -17.58 -2.80
C GLU A 9 6.44 -18.19 -2.02
N LYS A 10 7.06 -19.24 -2.57
CA LYS A 10 8.22 -19.88 -1.94
C LYS A 10 9.39 -18.93 -1.79
N LEU A 11 9.64 -18.10 -2.81
CA LEU A 11 10.74 -17.16 -2.77
C LEU A 11 10.45 -16.03 -1.80
N ALA A 12 9.24 -15.49 -1.76
CA ALA A 12 8.84 -14.42 -0.83
C ALA A 12 9.02 -14.85 0.62
N VAL A 13 8.62 -16.09 0.97
CA VAL A 13 8.82 -16.65 2.31
C VAL A 13 10.30 -16.86 2.66
N GLN A 14 11.16 -17.10 1.68
CA GLN A 14 12.60 -17.37 1.90
C GLN A 14 13.45 -16.09 1.87
N ASP A 15 13.12 -15.18 0.97
CA ASP A 15 13.88 -14.00 0.59
C ASP A 15 12.93 -13.00 -0.11
N TRP A 16 12.18 -12.25 0.71
CA TRP A 16 11.20 -11.25 0.28
C TRP A 16 11.78 -10.28 -0.75
N SER A 17 12.95 -9.68 -0.48
CA SER A 17 13.55 -8.69 -1.36
C SER A 17 13.90 -9.27 -2.72
N LYS A 18 14.40 -10.51 -2.74
CA LYS A 18 14.67 -11.20 -3.99
C LYS A 18 13.39 -11.56 -4.73
N ALA A 19 12.31 -11.92 -4.03
CA ALA A 19 11.02 -12.18 -4.66
C ALA A 19 10.49 -10.92 -5.36
N VAL A 20 10.52 -9.77 -4.68
CA VAL A 20 10.11 -8.48 -5.23
C VAL A 20 10.94 -8.12 -6.46
N PHE A 21 12.28 -8.13 -6.32
CA PHE A 21 13.19 -7.79 -7.41
C PHE A 21 12.97 -8.69 -8.64
N GLU A 22 12.93 -10.01 -8.44
CA GLU A 22 12.76 -10.96 -9.52
C GLU A 22 11.35 -10.91 -10.13
N GLY A 23 10.33 -10.65 -9.30
CA GLY A 23 8.94 -10.46 -9.73
C GLY A 23 8.82 -9.25 -10.65
N ALA A 24 9.37 -8.10 -10.23
CA ALA A 24 9.36 -6.87 -10.99
C ALA A 24 10.21 -6.98 -12.28
N HIS A 25 11.39 -7.59 -12.20
CA HIS A 25 12.29 -7.73 -13.35
C HIS A 25 11.66 -8.54 -14.51
N ARG A 26 10.81 -9.53 -14.20
CA ARG A 26 10.12 -10.35 -15.21
C ARG A 26 8.61 -10.11 -15.26
N PHE A 27 8.15 -8.98 -14.74
CA PHE A 27 6.75 -8.71 -14.41
C PHE A 27 5.78 -9.00 -15.55
N SER A 28 6.08 -8.58 -16.78
CA SER A 28 5.24 -8.85 -17.97
C SER A 28 4.90 -10.33 -18.18
N LYS A 29 5.74 -11.26 -17.71
CA LYS A 29 5.53 -12.71 -17.84
C LYS A 29 4.83 -13.32 -16.62
N VAL A 30 4.98 -12.72 -15.45
CA VAL A 30 4.54 -13.29 -14.17
C VAL A 30 3.45 -12.48 -13.49
N ARG A 31 3.01 -11.35 -14.06
CA ARG A 31 1.96 -10.50 -13.50
C ARG A 31 0.72 -11.29 -13.04
N PRO A 32 0.19 -12.29 -13.79
CA PRO A 32 -0.93 -13.09 -13.29
C PRO A 32 -0.61 -13.89 -12.02
N ASP A 33 0.62 -14.36 -11.87
CA ASP A 33 1.09 -15.08 -10.68
C ASP A 33 1.21 -14.12 -9.49
N ILE A 34 1.77 -12.91 -9.71
CA ILE A 34 1.87 -11.86 -8.67
C ILE A 34 0.47 -11.40 -8.24
N LEU A 35 -0.46 -11.26 -9.19
CA LEU A 35 -1.85 -10.90 -8.89
C LEU A 35 -2.54 -11.97 -8.04
N ALA A 36 -2.30 -13.25 -8.34
CA ALA A 36 -2.82 -14.34 -7.52
C ALA A 36 -2.23 -14.34 -6.10
N ALA A 37 -0.96 -13.94 -5.95
CA ALA A 37 -0.27 -13.88 -4.67
C ALA A 37 -0.84 -12.84 -3.69
N LEU A 38 -1.61 -11.84 -4.15
CA LEU A 38 -2.37 -10.93 -3.28
C LEU A 38 -3.41 -11.68 -2.41
N ALA A 39 -3.83 -12.88 -2.82
CA ALA A 39 -4.77 -13.71 -2.07
C ALA A 39 -4.09 -14.86 -1.30
N ALA A 40 -2.76 -14.86 -1.21
CA ALA A 40 -2.02 -15.92 -0.53
C ALA A 40 -2.34 -15.96 0.98
N GLU A 41 -2.31 -17.16 1.57
CA GLU A 41 -2.54 -17.33 3.02
C GLU A 41 -1.43 -16.63 3.85
N ASN A 42 -0.21 -16.63 3.35
CA ASN A 42 0.95 -16.07 4.05
C ASN A 42 1.06 -14.56 3.80
N ALA A 43 1.15 -13.77 4.87
CA ALA A 43 1.24 -12.32 4.80
C ALA A 43 2.52 -11.82 4.09
N GLU A 44 3.64 -12.51 4.26
CA GLU A 44 4.91 -12.18 3.59
C GLU A 44 4.76 -12.24 2.06
N VAL A 45 3.98 -13.20 1.58
CA VAL A 45 3.69 -13.36 0.15
C VAL A 45 2.79 -12.24 -0.36
N ARG A 46 1.77 -11.86 0.42
CA ARG A 46 0.87 -10.75 0.06
C ARG A 46 1.61 -9.41 0.04
N SER A 47 2.41 -9.13 1.06
CA SER A 47 3.27 -7.94 1.13
C SER A 47 4.24 -7.89 -0.05
N ALA A 48 4.95 -8.99 -0.33
CA ALA A 48 5.86 -9.05 -1.49
C ALA A 48 5.12 -8.81 -2.81
N ALA A 49 3.88 -9.30 -2.95
CA ALA A 49 3.10 -9.07 -4.15
C ALA A 49 2.78 -7.58 -4.34
N VAL A 50 2.33 -6.89 -3.28
CA VAL A 50 2.06 -5.44 -3.32
C VAL A 50 3.33 -4.66 -3.67
N ALA A 51 4.45 -4.93 -2.99
CA ALA A 51 5.74 -4.31 -3.28
C ALA A 51 6.20 -4.56 -4.72
N THR A 52 5.93 -5.75 -5.27
CA THR A 52 6.24 -6.09 -6.67
C THR A 52 5.40 -5.24 -7.64
N PHE A 53 4.12 -4.99 -7.36
CA PHE A 53 3.30 -4.09 -8.19
C PHE A 53 3.83 -2.66 -8.17
N ASN A 54 4.33 -2.21 -7.00
CA ASN A 54 4.95 -0.91 -6.85
C ASN A 54 6.24 -0.78 -7.67
N GLU A 55 7.19 -1.70 -7.46
CA GLU A 55 8.47 -1.72 -8.18
C GLU A 55 8.31 -1.90 -9.70
N ALA A 56 7.29 -2.67 -10.13
CA ALA A 56 6.95 -2.85 -11.54
C ALA A 56 6.23 -1.65 -12.17
N ASN A 57 5.90 -0.62 -11.38
CA ASN A 57 5.16 0.57 -11.80
C ASN A 57 3.79 0.23 -12.43
N ASP A 58 3.08 -0.76 -11.86
CA ASP A 58 1.80 -1.24 -12.37
C ASP A 58 0.61 -0.65 -11.63
N ALA A 59 0.13 0.50 -12.13
CA ALA A 59 -1.10 1.15 -11.65
C ALA A 59 -2.38 0.39 -12.05
N GLU A 60 -2.33 -0.62 -12.94
CA GLU A 60 -3.54 -1.33 -13.39
C GLU A 60 -4.09 -2.30 -12.34
N ALA A 61 -3.29 -2.66 -11.34
CA ALA A 61 -3.69 -3.54 -10.23
C ALA A 61 -4.31 -2.78 -9.04
N HIS A 62 -4.64 -1.49 -9.21
CA HIS A 62 -5.04 -0.61 -8.11
C HIS A 62 -6.17 -1.15 -7.26
N ASN A 63 -7.24 -1.65 -7.89
CA ASN A 63 -8.41 -2.15 -7.16
C ASN A 63 -8.07 -3.40 -6.33
N GLU A 64 -7.27 -4.29 -6.90
CA GLU A 64 -6.84 -5.52 -6.25
C GLU A 64 -5.88 -5.23 -5.09
N VAL A 65 -4.95 -4.29 -5.25
CA VAL A 65 -4.02 -3.88 -4.20
C VAL A 65 -4.75 -3.14 -3.07
N VAL A 66 -5.58 -2.15 -3.38
CA VAL A 66 -6.31 -1.35 -2.37
C VAL A 66 -7.29 -2.20 -1.56
N ALA A 67 -7.77 -3.33 -2.09
CA ALA A 67 -8.59 -4.27 -1.34
C ALA A 67 -7.85 -4.86 -0.10
N LEU A 68 -6.52 -4.82 -0.07
CA LEU A 68 -5.70 -5.28 1.06
C LEU A 68 -5.45 -4.19 2.11
N LEU A 69 -6.02 -2.99 1.99
CA LEU A 69 -5.85 -1.94 3.00
C LEU A 69 -6.43 -2.31 4.38
N GLY A 70 -7.31 -3.31 4.44
CA GLY A 70 -7.84 -3.90 5.67
C GLY A 70 -7.24 -5.27 6.02
N ASP A 71 -6.07 -5.60 5.48
CA ASP A 71 -5.39 -6.87 5.76
C ASP A 71 -5.12 -7.03 7.27
N PRO A 72 -5.27 -8.24 7.83
CA PRO A 72 -4.95 -8.48 9.24
C PRO A 72 -3.46 -8.28 9.58
N ASP A 73 -2.58 -8.37 8.59
CA ASP A 73 -1.16 -8.11 8.77
C ASP A 73 -0.84 -6.62 8.53
N PRO A 74 -0.24 -5.92 9.51
CA PRO A 74 0.04 -4.49 9.40
C PRO A 74 1.11 -4.18 8.35
N HIS A 75 2.02 -5.10 8.06
CA HIS A 75 3.06 -4.87 7.07
C HIS A 75 2.46 -4.88 5.65
N VAL A 76 1.47 -5.74 5.41
CA VAL A 76 0.70 -5.71 4.16
C VAL A 76 -0.06 -4.39 4.01
N CYS A 77 -0.69 -3.91 5.08
CA CYS A 77 -1.38 -2.61 5.07
C CYS A 77 -0.42 -1.45 4.72
N GLU A 78 0.78 -1.44 5.31
CA GLU A 78 1.80 -0.41 5.03
C GLU A 78 2.23 -0.40 3.56
N GLU A 79 2.49 -1.57 2.97
CA GLU A 79 2.82 -1.70 1.54
C GLU A 79 1.69 -1.18 0.63
N VAL A 80 0.43 -1.41 1.01
CA VAL A 80 -0.73 -0.90 0.26
C VAL A 80 -0.79 0.63 0.35
N ILE A 81 -0.52 1.21 1.51
CA ILE A 81 -0.51 2.68 1.68
C ILE A 81 0.65 3.31 0.89
N GLU A 82 1.81 2.66 0.87
CA GLU A 82 2.95 3.10 0.05
C GLU A 82 2.59 3.05 -1.44
N TYR A 83 2.01 1.94 -1.91
CA TYR A 83 1.50 1.82 -3.28
C TYR A 83 0.50 2.93 -3.63
N ILE A 84 -0.48 3.22 -2.76
CA ILE A 84 -1.42 4.35 -2.97
C ILE A 84 -0.67 5.67 -3.09
N GLY A 85 0.39 5.87 -2.31
CA GLY A 85 1.24 7.07 -2.41
C GLY A 85 1.95 7.19 -3.76
N GLU A 86 2.41 6.09 -4.34
CA GLU A 86 3.07 6.07 -5.66
C GLU A 86 2.07 6.17 -6.83
N PHE A 87 0.87 5.60 -6.66
CA PHE A 87 -0.23 5.63 -7.63
C PHE A 87 -1.47 6.31 -7.05
N PRO A 88 -1.43 7.62 -6.75
CA PRO A 88 -2.51 8.29 -6.06
C PRO A 88 -3.78 8.35 -6.92
N ALA A 89 -4.87 7.77 -6.43
CA ALA A 89 -6.19 7.91 -7.02
C ALA A 89 -7.13 8.67 -6.08
N LYS A 90 -7.96 9.56 -6.65
CA LYS A 90 -8.95 10.33 -5.86
C LYS A 90 -9.92 9.43 -5.08
N SER A 91 -10.12 8.18 -5.51
CA SER A 91 -10.91 7.18 -4.82
C SER A 91 -10.35 6.79 -3.44
N ASP A 92 -9.04 6.98 -3.22
CA ASP A 92 -8.35 6.49 -2.03
C ASP A 92 -8.45 7.47 -0.85
N VAL A 93 -8.80 8.74 -1.12
CA VAL A 93 -8.86 9.81 -0.11
C VAL A 93 -9.68 9.41 1.11
N ASN A 94 -10.84 8.79 0.91
CA ASN A 94 -11.73 8.41 2.01
C ASN A 94 -11.14 7.31 2.87
N ALA A 95 -10.46 6.35 2.24
CA ALA A 95 -9.84 5.25 2.94
C ALA A 95 -8.65 5.76 3.78
N LEU A 96 -7.81 6.62 3.20
CA LEU A 96 -6.69 7.24 3.92
C LEU A 96 -7.16 8.14 5.08
N LEU A 97 -8.20 8.96 4.87
CA LEU A 97 -8.81 9.77 5.94
C LEU A 97 -9.34 8.90 7.07
N GLN A 98 -10.01 7.79 6.74
CA GLN A 98 -10.53 6.86 7.73
C GLN A 98 -9.41 6.25 8.59
N LEU A 99 -8.26 5.90 7.99
CA LEU A 99 -7.09 5.43 8.75
C LEU A 99 -6.60 6.48 9.74
N LEU A 100 -6.47 7.75 9.31
CA LEU A 100 -6.07 8.85 10.18
C LEU A 100 -7.04 9.07 11.34
N GLN A 101 -8.35 9.04 11.06
CA GLN A 101 -9.40 9.13 12.08
C GLN A 101 -9.32 7.99 13.10
N GLN A 102 -9.02 6.77 12.64
CA GLN A 102 -8.80 5.59 13.49
C GLN A 102 -7.44 5.59 14.20
N ARG A 103 -6.60 6.62 14.00
CA ARG A 103 -5.24 6.74 14.54
C ARG A 103 -4.33 5.60 14.09
N GLN A 104 -4.55 5.11 12.87
CA GLN A 104 -3.75 4.07 12.25
C GLN A 104 -2.91 4.66 11.13
N TYR A 105 -1.67 4.19 11.01
CA TYR A 105 -0.79 4.51 9.89
C TYR A 105 -0.66 6.03 9.64
N LEU A 106 -0.59 6.83 10.71
CA LEU A 106 -0.66 8.30 10.65
C LEU A 106 0.31 8.91 9.63
N PHE A 107 1.59 8.55 9.74
CA PHE A 107 2.63 9.06 8.85
C PHE A 107 2.45 8.58 7.40
N PRO A 108 2.39 7.28 7.10
CA PRO A 108 2.27 6.83 5.71
C PRO A 108 0.95 7.27 5.07
N ALA A 109 -0.18 7.30 5.79
CA ALA A 109 -1.45 7.75 5.22
C ALA A 109 -1.46 9.27 4.94
N SER A 110 -0.91 10.09 5.85
CA SER A 110 -0.77 11.54 5.60
C SER A 110 0.25 11.84 4.50
N SER A 111 1.31 11.05 4.38
CA SER A 111 2.27 11.12 3.28
C SER A 111 1.61 10.78 1.93
N ALA A 112 0.81 9.71 1.87
CA ALA A 112 0.07 9.35 0.67
C ALA A 112 -0.94 10.44 0.25
N LEU A 113 -1.67 11.02 1.22
CA LEU A 113 -2.52 12.18 0.97
C LEU A 113 -1.71 13.37 0.44
N GLN A 114 -0.55 13.67 1.01
CA GLN A 114 0.31 14.75 0.54
C GLN A 114 0.76 14.55 -0.91
N LYS A 115 1.14 13.33 -1.30
CA LYS A 115 1.47 13.01 -2.69
C LYS A 115 0.25 13.23 -3.61
N LEU A 116 -0.94 12.81 -3.18
CA LEU A 116 -2.20 13.02 -3.92
C LEU A 116 -2.54 14.50 -4.11
N TYR A 117 -2.27 15.34 -3.10
CA TYR A 117 -2.49 16.80 -3.15
C TYR A 117 -1.24 17.59 -3.58
N GLY A 118 -0.31 16.94 -4.28
CA GLY A 118 0.84 17.61 -4.91
C GLY A 118 1.79 18.30 -3.94
N GLY A 119 2.01 17.70 -2.75
CA GLY A 119 2.88 18.25 -1.71
C GLY A 119 2.19 19.13 -0.67
N SER A 120 0.88 19.34 -0.78
CA SER A 120 0.11 20.18 0.16
C SER A 120 -0.46 19.38 1.31
N GLY A 121 -0.67 20.02 2.47
CA GLY A 121 -1.30 19.43 3.64
C GLY A 121 -0.31 18.85 4.68
N PRO A 122 -0.78 18.54 5.88
CA PRO A 122 0.06 18.19 7.02
C PRO A 122 0.53 16.73 6.99
N LEU A 123 1.80 16.51 7.34
CA LEU A 123 2.31 15.19 7.71
C LEU A 123 2.06 14.97 9.20
N ILE A 124 1.60 13.77 9.56
CA ILE A 124 1.30 13.40 10.93
C ILE A 124 2.30 12.33 11.38
N SER A 125 3.30 12.70 12.17
CA SER A 125 4.35 11.77 12.62
C SER A 125 3.85 10.78 13.68
N GLY A 126 2.81 11.15 14.42
CA GLY A 126 2.31 10.44 15.60
C GLY A 126 2.91 10.93 16.92
N GLU A 127 3.86 11.87 16.88
CA GLU A 127 4.41 12.54 18.07
C GLU A 127 3.55 13.74 18.52
N GLU A 128 2.60 14.16 17.69
CA GLU A 128 1.72 15.28 17.97
C GLU A 128 0.66 14.95 19.04
N SER A 129 0.17 15.97 19.72
CA SER A 129 -0.93 15.82 20.68
C SER A 129 -2.23 15.39 19.99
N GLU A 130 -3.15 14.78 20.75
CA GLU A 130 -4.46 14.38 20.22
C GLU A 130 -5.21 15.53 19.54
N SER A 131 -5.10 16.75 20.08
CA SER A 131 -5.70 17.96 19.50
C SER A 131 -5.04 18.41 18.20
N GLU A 132 -3.71 18.27 18.09
CA GLU A 132 -3.00 18.59 16.85
C GLU A 132 -3.32 17.57 15.76
N ILE A 133 -3.33 16.27 16.10
CA ILE A 133 -3.74 15.22 15.15
C ILE A 133 -5.18 15.47 14.66
N ALA A 134 -6.10 15.85 15.55
CA ALA A 134 -7.47 16.19 15.16
C ALA A 134 -7.51 17.39 14.19
N ALA A 135 -6.77 18.47 14.48
CA ALA A 135 -6.70 19.63 13.60
C ALA A 135 -6.10 19.30 12.21
N TYR A 136 -5.09 18.43 12.16
CA TYR A 136 -4.51 17.97 10.89
C TYR A 136 -5.48 17.12 10.07
N ILE A 137 -6.31 16.30 10.72
CA ILE A 137 -7.36 15.55 10.04
C ILE A 137 -8.44 16.48 9.48
N GLU A 138 -8.85 17.49 10.24
CA GLU A 138 -9.79 18.51 9.76
C GLU A 138 -9.23 19.28 8.55
N GLU A 139 -7.93 19.57 8.53
CA GLU A 139 -7.27 20.19 7.37
C GLU A 139 -7.33 19.28 6.14
N TRP A 140 -7.10 17.98 6.30
CA TRP A 140 -7.24 17.02 5.20
C TRP A 140 -8.68 16.89 4.69
N GLU A 141 -9.66 16.91 5.59
CA GLU A 141 -11.08 16.90 5.24
C GLU A 141 -11.45 18.14 4.41
N GLN A 142 -10.97 19.32 4.80
CA GLN A 142 -11.17 20.56 4.04
C GLN A 142 -10.50 20.52 2.66
N LEU A 143 -9.27 20.00 2.57
CA LEU A 143 -8.57 19.82 1.29
C LEU A 143 -9.31 18.86 0.36
N ALA A 144 -9.96 17.83 0.93
CA ALA A 144 -10.80 16.88 0.21
C ALA A 144 -12.20 17.41 -0.13
N GLY A 145 -12.60 18.54 0.45
CA GLY A 145 -13.89 19.19 0.19
C GLY A 145 -15.05 18.64 1.03
N TYR A 146 -14.77 18.15 2.24
CA TYR A 146 -15.76 17.74 3.24
C TYR A 146 -16.28 18.91 4.08
#